data_AF-A0AAE0HNP1-F1
#
_entry.id   AF-A0AAE0HNP1-F1
#
_cell.length_a   1.000
_cell.length_b   1.000
_cell.length_c   1.000
_cell.angle_alpha   90.00
_cell.angle_beta   90.00
_cell.angle_gamma   90.00
#
_symmetry.space_group_name_H-M   'P 1'
#
loop_
_entity.id
_entity.type
_entity.pdbx_description
1 polymer ?
#
loop_
_entity_poly.entity_id
_entity_poly.type
_entity_poly.pdbx_seq_one_letter_code
_entity_poly.pdbx_strand_id
1 'polypeptide(L)'
;MELPNWLSIVLLLLSFTSFLPQLWLLWVRKDSSGLSLFYVLWNLIVATELFTLSFLLVVNYGDPGGPVDIFVHYPLSVGDRINLAQFTVVWVLWVVIFATCLAWRSNTDHGRRKAVSAIYVLFLLISVIPVFVDALREHSTDRNHTWVLALFGGLHVLFINPIVNFLGIAALFAQARILMGRTPGSGLGALSLVGLATQGATFALLAPLWLWRLWFSWNQIPNQGWLHWQVLGQWFRMVGFVAVDYAVFAGAQSVLLFIAVRRELHNSGASAGETAPLLGN
;
A
#
# COMPACT_ATOMS: atom_id res chain seq x y z
N MET A 1 22.55 4.85 10.93
CA MET A 1 22.78 3.38 10.92
C MET A 1 21.81 2.80 9.93
N GLU A 2 22.31 2.04 8.96
CA GLU A 2 21.49 1.39 7.93
C GLU A 2 20.91 0.07 8.47
N LEU A 3 19.72 -0.30 7.98
CA LEU A 3 19.09 -1.56 8.34
C LEU A 3 19.86 -2.75 7.73
N PRO A 4 20.22 -3.79 8.52
CA PRO A 4 20.90 -4.95 7.97
C PRO A 4 20.11 -5.66 6.87
N ASN A 5 20.78 -6.08 5.79
CA ASN A 5 20.12 -6.72 4.64
C ASN A 5 19.30 -7.97 5.01
N TRP A 6 19.78 -8.79 5.95
CA TRP A 6 19.05 -9.98 6.40
C TRP A 6 17.69 -9.62 7.03
N LEU A 7 17.63 -8.51 7.76
CA LEU A 7 16.40 -8.04 8.38
C LEU A 7 15.45 -7.50 7.29
N SER A 8 15.96 -6.78 6.30
CA SER A 8 15.18 -6.36 5.13
C SER A 8 14.58 -7.55 4.36
N ILE A 9 15.31 -8.67 4.23
CA ILE A 9 14.80 -9.91 3.63
C ILE A 9 13.68 -10.54 4.48
N VAL A 10 13.86 -10.60 5.81
CA VAL A 10 12.81 -11.10 6.71
C VAL A 10 11.54 -10.24 6.58
N LEU A 11 11.68 -8.92 6.54
CA LEU A 11 10.55 -8.00 6.39
C LEU A 11 9.86 -8.12 5.03
N LEU A 12 10.61 -8.40 3.96
CA LEU A 12 10.07 -8.73 2.65
C LEU A 12 9.21 -10.01 2.71
N LEU A 13 9.71 -11.07 3.36
CA LEU A 13 8.97 -12.33 3.52
C LEU A 13 7.73 -12.14 4.40
N LEU A 14 7.82 -11.33 5.46
CA LEU A 14 6.66 -10.96 6.28
C LEU A 14 5.62 -10.19 5.46
N SER A 15 6.07 -9.25 4.63
CA SER A 15 5.19 -8.51 3.72
C SER A 15 4.43 -9.48 2.82
N PHE A 16 5.12 -10.44 2.20
CA PHE A 16 4.49 -11.46 1.36
C PHE A 16 3.49 -12.33 2.13
N THR A 17 3.93 -12.91 3.24
CA THR A 17 3.14 -13.87 4.02
C THR A 17 1.90 -13.24 4.66
N SER A 18 1.94 -11.94 4.98
CA SER A 18 0.79 -11.21 5.54
C SER A 18 -0.43 -11.16 4.62
N PHE A 19 -0.26 -11.31 3.30
CA PHE A 19 -1.37 -11.32 2.34
C PHE A 19 -1.99 -12.70 2.14
N LEU A 20 -1.29 -13.78 2.52
CA LEU A 20 -1.72 -15.15 2.28
C LEU A 20 -3.09 -15.47 2.91
N PRO A 21 -3.42 -15.07 4.15
CA PRO A 21 -4.72 -15.39 4.73
C PRO A 21 -5.89 -14.79 3.95
N GLN A 22 -5.70 -13.58 3.41
CA GLN A 22 -6.72 -12.91 2.60
C GLN A 22 -6.83 -13.55 1.22
N LEU A 23 -5.71 -13.82 0.55
CA LEU A 23 -5.67 -14.48 -0.76
C LEU A 23 -6.23 -15.91 -0.71
N TRP A 24 -5.89 -16.67 0.32
CA TRP A 24 -6.39 -18.02 0.55
C TRP A 24 -7.91 -18.02 0.71
N LEU A 25 -8.45 -17.15 1.57
CA LEU A 25 -9.89 -17.04 1.80
C LEU A 25 -10.64 -16.73 0.50
N LEU A 26 -10.10 -15.77 -0.25
CA LEU A 26 -10.55 -15.36 -1.57
C LEU A 26 -10.56 -16.55 -2.54
N TRP A 27 -9.44 -17.27 -2.64
CA TRP A 27 -9.27 -18.40 -3.54
C TRP A 27 -10.19 -19.58 -3.23
N VAL A 28 -10.35 -19.92 -1.94
CA VAL A 28 -11.19 -21.03 -1.49
C VAL A 28 -12.67 -20.71 -1.66
N ARG A 29 -13.11 -19.50 -1.30
CA ARG A 29 -14.53 -19.13 -1.38
C ARG A 29 -14.99 -18.78 -2.79
N LYS A 30 -14.08 -18.36 -3.68
CA LYS A 30 -14.40 -17.84 -5.02
C LYS A 30 -15.50 -16.77 -4.97
N ASP A 31 -15.48 -15.96 -3.90
CA ASP A 31 -16.44 -14.91 -3.58
C ASP A 31 -15.64 -13.72 -3.03
N SER A 32 -15.99 -12.52 -3.45
CA SER A 32 -15.42 -11.25 -2.96
C SER A 32 -16.42 -10.42 -2.17
N SER A 33 -17.58 -10.99 -1.80
CA SER A 33 -18.58 -10.31 -0.98
C SER A 33 -17.98 -9.78 0.33
N GLY A 34 -18.37 -8.58 0.76
CA GLY A 34 -17.83 -7.97 1.99
C GLY A 34 -16.48 -7.27 1.82
N LEU A 35 -15.81 -7.37 0.68
CA LEU A 35 -14.72 -6.48 0.30
C LEU A 35 -15.23 -5.31 -0.54
N SER A 36 -14.83 -4.11 -0.19
CA SER A 36 -15.08 -2.91 -0.98
C SER A 36 -14.10 -2.85 -2.15
N LEU A 37 -14.59 -2.77 -3.39
CA LEU A 37 -13.71 -2.59 -4.55
C LEU A 37 -12.90 -1.29 -4.45
N PHE A 38 -13.47 -0.24 -3.85
CA PHE A 38 -12.73 1.01 -3.62
C PHE A 38 -11.66 0.86 -2.54
N TYR A 39 -11.88 0.07 -1.49
CA TYR A 39 -10.82 -0.26 -0.53
C TYR A 39 -9.63 -0.93 -1.22
N VAL A 40 -9.90 -1.92 -2.06
CA VAL A 40 -8.85 -2.63 -2.81
C VAL A 40 -8.17 -1.68 -3.81
N LEU A 41 -8.94 -0.89 -4.56
CA LEU A 41 -8.42 0.07 -5.53
C LEU A 41 -7.51 1.12 -4.88
N TRP A 42 -7.93 1.71 -3.76
CA TRP A 42 -7.16 2.76 -3.09
C TRP A 42 -5.83 2.23 -2.54
N ASN A 43 -5.83 1.06 -1.89
CA ASN A 43 -4.58 0.43 -1.46
C ASN A 43 -3.69 0.02 -2.64
N LEU A 44 -4.30 -0.42 -3.76
CA LEU A 44 -3.56 -0.75 -4.97
C LEU A 44 -2.92 0.50 -5.60
N ILE A 45 -3.61 1.64 -5.63
CA ILE A 45 -3.05 2.92 -6.09
C ILE A 45 -1.88 3.33 -5.20
N VAL A 46 -2.01 3.22 -3.87
CA VAL A 46 -0.89 3.46 -2.92
C VAL A 46 0.30 2.58 -3.24
N ALA A 47 0.10 1.26 -3.35
CA ALA A 47 1.19 0.34 -3.66
C ALA A 47 1.82 0.61 -5.04
N THR A 48 1.01 1.00 -6.03
CA THR A 48 1.47 1.34 -7.39
C THR A 48 2.33 2.60 -7.39
N GLU A 49 1.97 3.62 -6.61
CA GLU A 49 2.77 4.85 -6.49
C GLU A 49 4.14 4.58 -5.84
N LEU A 50 4.15 3.85 -4.72
CA LEU A 50 5.39 3.48 -4.04
C LEU A 50 6.31 2.64 -4.94
N PHE A 51 5.73 1.70 -5.68
CA PHE A 51 6.45 0.93 -6.69
C PHE A 51 7.00 1.83 -7.81
N THR A 52 6.19 2.74 -8.35
CA THR A 52 6.58 3.65 -9.45
C THR A 52 7.77 4.52 -9.04
N LEU A 53 7.71 5.16 -7.88
CA LEU A 53 8.79 5.99 -7.37
C LEU A 53 10.07 5.17 -7.11
N SER A 54 9.94 4.00 -6.48
CA SER A 54 11.11 3.14 -6.24
C SER A 54 11.73 2.61 -7.54
N PHE A 55 10.90 2.28 -8.54
CA PHE A 55 11.37 1.81 -9.84
C PHE A 55 12.08 2.93 -10.60
N LEU A 56 11.48 4.12 -10.64
CA LEU A 56 12.09 5.32 -11.22
C LEU A 56 13.49 5.56 -10.64
N LEU A 57 13.62 5.53 -9.31
CA LEU A 57 14.87 5.88 -8.64
C LEU A 57 15.94 4.78 -8.74
N VAL A 58 15.56 3.51 -8.70
CA VAL A 58 16.53 2.40 -8.76
C VAL A 58 16.88 2.01 -10.20
N VAL A 59 15.93 2.09 -11.13
CA VAL A 59 16.08 1.57 -12.50
C VAL A 59 16.33 2.69 -13.50
N ASN A 60 15.55 3.77 -13.48
CA ASN A 60 15.69 4.84 -14.48
C ASN A 60 16.79 5.85 -14.12
N TYR A 61 17.05 6.08 -12.82
CA TYR A 61 18.09 7.00 -12.35
C TYR A 61 19.43 6.35 -11.99
N GLY A 62 19.53 5.02 -11.96
CA GLY A 62 20.67 4.27 -11.40
C GLY A 62 22.04 4.42 -12.11
N ASP A 63 22.22 5.43 -12.96
CA ASP A 63 23.42 5.67 -13.78
C ASP A 63 24.35 6.73 -13.13
N PRO A 64 25.70 6.64 -13.26
CA PRO A 64 26.69 7.39 -12.48
C PRO A 64 26.73 8.94 -12.61
N GLY A 65 25.77 9.55 -13.30
CA GLY A 65 25.72 10.99 -13.58
C GLY A 65 24.46 11.70 -13.09
N GLY A 66 23.58 11.01 -12.36
CA GLY A 66 22.32 11.56 -11.86
C GLY A 66 22.50 12.61 -10.74
N PRO A 67 21.55 13.56 -10.57
CA PRO A 67 21.57 14.51 -9.46
C PRO A 67 21.47 13.81 -8.10
N VAL A 68 22.12 14.37 -7.08
CA VAL A 68 22.25 13.90 -5.68
C VAL A 68 21.04 13.09 -5.22
N ASP A 69 21.25 11.78 -5.04
CA ASP A 69 20.16 10.82 -4.80
C ASP A 69 19.53 11.02 -3.42
N ILE A 70 18.20 11.20 -3.43
CA ILE A 70 17.34 11.14 -2.27
C ILE A 70 16.50 9.87 -2.44
N PHE A 71 16.13 9.19 -1.35
CA PHE A 71 15.44 7.88 -1.34
C PHE A 71 16.37 6.66 -1.50
N VAL A 72 17.37 6.71 -2.38
CA VAL A 72 18.33 5.62 -2.64
C VAL A 72 19.78 6.06 -2.37
N HIS A 73 20.68 5.10 -2.16
CA HIS A 73 22.11 5.38 -1.98
C HIS A 73 22.82 5.53 -3.32
N TYR A 74 23.88 6.34 -3.34
CA TYR A 74 24.82 6.42 -4.46
C TYR A 74 26.22 5.95 -4.02
N PRO A 75 26.78 4.87 -4.60
CA PRO A 75 26.15 3.96 -5.57
C PRO A 75 25.02 3.11 -4.94
N LEU A 76 24.13 2.56 -5.79
CA LEU A 76 23.00 1.74 -5.35
C LEU A 76 23.43 0.61 -4.42
N SER A 77 22.84 0.59 -3.21
CA SER A 77 23.10 -0.44 -2.22
C SER A 77 22.28 -1.72 -2.50
N VAL A 78 22.68 -2.83 -1.88
CA VAL A 78 21.85 -4.05 -1.85
C VAL A 78 20.50 -3.79 -1.16
N GLY A 79 20.49 -2.92 -0.15
CA GLY A 79 19.27 -2.51 0.56
C GLY A 79 18.27 -1.83 -0.36
N ASP A 80 18.71 -0.96 -1.27
CA ASP A 80 17.84 -0.26 -2.23
C ASP A 80 17.14 -1.25 -3.17
N ARG A 81 17.86 -2.28 -3.63
CA ARG A 81 17.28 -3.35 -4.45
C ARG A 81 16.26 -4.20 -3.68
N ILE A 82 16.51 -4.46 -2.40
CA ILE A 82 15.55 -5.16 -1.53
C ILE A 82 14.31 -4.28 -1.27
N ASN A 83 14.48 -2.97 -1.11
CA ASN A 83 13.37 -2.01 -0.99
C ASN A 83 12.48 -2.05 -2.24
N LEU A 84 13.07 -1.99 -3.44
CA LEU A 84 12.34 -2.14 -4.71
C LEU A 84 11.60 -3.47 -4.77
N ALA A 85 12.25 -4.58 -4.39
CA ALA A 85 11.60 -5.89 -4.35
C ALA A 85 10.40 -5.91 -3.39
N GLN A 86 10.49 -5.22 -2.25
CA GLN A 86 9.39 -5.12 -1.29
C GLN A 86 8.20 -4.34 -1.84
N PHE A 87 8.43 -3.19 -2.46
CA PHE A 87 7.35 -2.44 -3.10
C PHE A 87 6.72 -3.24 -4.24
N THR A 88 7.54 -3.93 -5.03
CA THR A 88 7.08 -4.80 -6.13
C THR A 88 6.19 -5.93 -5.60
N VAL A 89 6.60 -6.62 -4.55
CA VAL A 89 5.81 -7.71 -3.94
C VAL A 89 4.47 -7.20 -3.43
N VAL A 90 4.45 -6.09 -2.69
CA VAL A 90 3.21 -5.51 -2.18
C VAL A 90 2.28 -5.08 -3.32
N TRP A 91 2.83 -4.42 -4.35
CA TRP A 91 2.08 -4.03 -5.54
C TRP A 91 1.47 -5.23 -6.27
N VAL A 92 2.25 -6.27 -6.56
CA VAL A 92 1.77 -7.49 -7.23
C VAL A 92 0.68 -8.19 -6.40
N LEU A 93 0.85 -8.30 -5.08
CA LEU A 93 -0.16 -8.92 -4.21
C LEU A 93 -1.49 -8.14 -4.24
N TRP A 94 -1.44 -6.81 -4.25
CA TRP A 94 -2.64 -5.99 -4.44
C TRP A 94 -3.25 -6.13 -5.83
N VAL A 95 -2.45 -6.24 -6.90
CA VAL A 95 -2.94 -6.52 -8.25
C VAL A 95 -3.69 -7.86 -8.28
N VAL A 96 -3.15 -8.90 -7.63
CA VAL A 96 -3.81 -10.21 -7.53
C VAL A 96 -5.12 -10.12 -6.74
N ILE A 97 -5.15 -9.42 -5.60
CA ILE A 97 -6.40 -9.20 -4.83
C ILE A 97 -7.42 -8.44 -5.67
N PHE A 98 -7.00 -7.42 -6.42
CA PHE A 98 -7.88 -6.63 -7.27
C PHE A 98 -8.44 -7.46 -8.42
N ALA A 99 -7.58 -8.19 -9.14
CA ALA A 99 -7.99 -9.05 -10.24
C ALA A 99 -8.96 -10.15 -9.77
N THR A 100 -8.69 -10.75 -8.60
CA THR A 100 -9.58 -11.76 -8.01
C THR A 100 -10.92 -11.19 -7.56
N CYS A 101 -10.93 -10.00 -6.92
CA CYS A 101 -12.16 -9.28 -6.60
C CYS A 101 -12.99 -8.94 -7.84
N LEU A 102 -12.32 -8.61 -8.96
CA LEU A 102 -12.95 -8.38 -10.24
C LEU A 102 -13.36 -9.65 -10.97
N ALA A 103 -12.74 -10.81 -10.72
CA ALA A 103 -13.06 -12.05 -11.41
C ALA A 103 -14.25 -12.78 -10.76
N TRP A 104 -14.32 -12.77 -9.43
CA TRP A 104 -15.32 -13.55 -8.69
C TRP A 104 -16.61 -12.80 -8.43
N ARG A 105 -17.64 -13.56 -8.05
CA ARG A 105 -18.94 -13.00 -7.74
C ARG A 105 -18.83 -12.09 -6.52
N SER A 106 -19.50 -10.95 -6.60
CA SER A 106 -19.84 -10.10 -5.47
C SER A 106 -21.19 -9.46 -5.74
N ASN A 107 -21.86 -8.95 -4.70
CA ASN A 107 -23.04 -8.09 -4.83
C ASN A 107 -22.73 -6.71 -5.44
N THR A 108 -21.57 -6.54 -6.07
CA THR A 108 -21.15 -5.26 -6.63
C THR A 108 -21.71 -5.08 -8.03
N ASP A 109 -22.37 -3.95 -8.25
CA ASP A 109 -22.89 -3.55 -9.56
C ASP A 109 -21.80 -3.57 -10.64
N HIS A 110 -22.20 -3.98 -11.84
CA HIS A 110 -21.33 -4.09 -13.02
C HIS A 110 -20.73 -2.72 -13.41
N GLY A 111 -21.47 -1.63 -13.22
CA GLY A 111 -20.98 -0.27 -13.43
C GLY A 111 -19.81 0.09 -12.51
N ARG A 112 -19.87 -0.29 -11.23
CA ARG A 112 -18.77 -0.07 -10.28
C ARG A 112 -17.50 -0.83 -10.67
N ARG A 113 -17.62 -2.08 -11.13
CA ARG A 113 -16.47 -2.89 -11.60
C ARG A 113 -15.76 -2.21 -12.78
N LYS A 114 -16.53 -1.70 -13.76
CA LYS A 114 -15.97 -0.94 -14.89
C LYS A 114 -15.29 0.34 -14.41
N ALA A 115 -15.92 1.09 -13.51
CA ALA A 115 -15.36 2.33 -12.98
C ALA A 115 -14.02 2.11 -12.26
N VAL A 116 -13.93 1.16 -11.33
CA VAL A 116 -12.67 0.90 -10.62
C VAL A 116 -11.57 0.39 -11.55
N SER A 117 -11.92 -0.41 -12.56
CA SER A 117 -10.97 -0.89 -13.56
C SER A 117 -10.44 0.27 -14.42
N ALA A 118 -11.33 1.15 -14.88
CA ALA A 118 -10.96 2.32 -15.67
C ALA A 118 -10.06 3.28 -14.88
N ILE A 119 -10.39 3.54 -13.61
CA ILE A 119 -9.56 4.36 -12.72
C ILE A 119 -8.16 3.76 -12.60
N TYR A 120 -8.06 2.44 -12.37
CA TYR A 120 -6.75 1.81 -12.22
C TYR A 120 -5.92 1.83 -13.51
N VAL A 121 -6.55 1.54 -14.66
CA VAL A 121 -5.88 1.61 -15.97
C VAL A 121 -5.37 3.02 -16.26
N LEU A 122 -6.19 4.05 -15.98
CA LEU A 122 -5.76 5.44 -16.12
C LEU A 122 -4.59 5.76 -15.18
N PHE A 123 -4.62 5.26 -13.94
CA PHE A 123 -3.52 5.46 -13.01
C PHE A 123 -2.22 4.79 -13.50
N LEU A 124 -2.29 3.57 -14.05
CA LEU A 124 -1.13 2.88 -14.65
C LEU A 124 -0.53 3.66 -15.83
N LEU A 125 -1.38 4.26 -16.67
CA LEU A 125 -0.96 5.05 -17.83
C LEU A 125 -0.17 6.31 -17.46
N ILE A 126 -0.43 6.88 -16.28
CA ILE A 126 0.29 8.06 -15.79
C ILE A 126 1.43 7.71 -14.82
N SER A 127 1.57 6.46 -14.38
CA SER A 127 2.56 6.03 -13.37
C SER A 127 3.55 4.99 -13.91
N VAL A 128 3.18 3.71 -13.86
CA VAL A 128 4.06 2.57 -14.19
C VAL A 128 4.44 2.52 -15.67
N ILE A 129 3.49 2.78 -16.58
CA ILE A 129 3.73 2.64 -18.02
C ILE A 129 4.84 3.59 -18.50
N PRO A 130 4.84 4.89 -18.15
CA PRO A 130 5.94 5.80 -18.49
C PRO A 130 7.32 5.28 -18.07
N VAL A 131 7.49 4.84 -16.82
CA VAL A 131 8.80 4.40 -16.31
C VAL A 131 9.26 3.07 -16.90
N PHE A 132 8.33 2.17 -17.26
CA PHE A 132 8.65 0.93 -17.95
C PHE A 132 9.04 1.17 -19.40
N VAL A 133 8.29 2.01 -20.12
CA VAL A 133 8.63 2.38 -21.51
C VAL A 133 10.00 3.02 -21.56
N ASP A 134 10.33 3.85 -20.58
CA ASP A 134 11.64 4.48 -20.47
C ASP A 134 12.76 3.49 -20.16
N ALA A 135 12.56 2.58 -19.19
CA ALA A 135 13.54 1.56 -18.84
C ALA A 135 13.83 0.54 -19.97
N LEU A 136 12.94 0.43 -20.97
CA LEU A 136 13.13 -0.39 -22.17
C LEU A 136 13.95 0.32 -23.26
N ARG A 137 14.19 1.63 -23.14
CA ARG A 137 15.01 2.40 -24.08
C ARG A 137 16.49 2.28 -23.68
N GLU A 138 17.37 2.45 -24.66
CA GLU A 138 18.80 2.58 -24.37
C GLU A 138 19.03 3.77 -23.45
N HIS A 139 19.83 3.58 -22.39
CA HIS A 139 20.14 4.63 -21.43
C HIS A 139 20.81 5.79 -22.17
N SER A 140 20.11 6.92 -22.24
CA SER A 140 20.64 8.14 -22.82
C SER A 140 21.01 9.11 -21.71
N THR A 141 22.23 9.63 -21.73
CA THR A 141 22.66 10.70 -20.82
C THR A 141 22.27 12.08 -21.36
N ASP A 142 21.30 12.15 -22.28
CA ASP A 142 20.85 13.42 -22.84
C ASP A 142 20.15 14.26 -21.75
N ARG A 143 20.49 15.55 -21.69
CA ARG A 143 19.92 16.50 -20.74
C ARG A 143 18.40 16.55 -20.81
N ASN A 144 17.82 16.39 -22.00
CA ASN A 144 16.37 16.38 -22.17
C ASN A 144 15.73 15.16 -21.49
N HIS A 145 16.37 13.99 -21.60
CA HIS A 145 15.91 12.76 -20.97
C HIS A 145 15.91 12.90 -19.44
N THR A 146 17.03 13.35 -18.85
CA THR A 146 17.13 13.59 -17.40
C THR A 146 16.09 14.62 -16.93
N TRP A 147 15.83 15.67 -17.70
CA TRP A 147 14.84 16.67 -17.36
C TRP A 147 13.41 16.11 -17.37
N VAL A 148 13.07 15.25 -18.33
CA VAL A 148 11.75 14.60 -18.40
C VAL A 148 11.54 13.67 -17.20
N LEU A 149 12.53 12.87 -16.84
CA LEU A 149 12.47 12.02 -15.65
C LEU A 149 12.36 12.85 -14.36
N ALA A 150 13.05 14.00 -14.29
CA ALA A 150 12.98 14.90 -13.14
C ALA A 150 11.61 15.55 -13.02
N LEU A 151 11.02 15.97 -14.14
CA LEU A 151 9.65 16.48 -14.18
C LEU A 151 8.65 15.40 -13.75
N PHE A 152 8.78 14.18 -14.27
CA PHE A 152 7.93 13.05 -13.91
C PHE A 152 8.02 12.74 -12.40
N GLY A 153 9.23 12.53 -11.88
CA GLY A 153 9.44 12.28 -10.46
C GLY A 153 8.95 13.42 -9.58
N GLY A 154 9.20 14.68 -9.99
CA GLY A 154 8.72 15.86 -9.29
C GLY A 154 7.19 15.95 -9.24
N LEU A 155 6.49 15.63 -10.33
CA LEU A 155 5.03 15.61 -10.36
C LEU A 155 4.46 14.54 -9.42
N HIS A 156 5.05 13.35 -9.42
CA HIS A 156 4.65 12.26 -8.54
C HIS A 156 4.84 12.64 -7.06
N VAL A 157 6.05 13.09 -6.70
CA VAL A 157 6.40 13.46 -5.33
C VAL A 157 5.57 14.65 -4.82
N LEU A 158 5.39 15.70 -5.63
CA LEU A 158 4.76 16.94 -5.17
C LEU A 158 3.23 16.92 -5.21
N PHE A 159 2.62 16.18 -6.14
CA PHE A 159 1.18 16.21 -6.36
C PHE A 159 0.50 14.86 -6.14
N ILE A 160 1.02 13.79 -6.73
CA ILE A 160 0.35 12.48 -6.69
C ILE A 160 0.47 11.85 -5.30
N ASN A 161 1.66 11.86 -4.73
CA ASN A 161 1.95 11.21 -3.46
C ASN A 161 1.12 11.78 -2.27
N PRO A 162 0.95 13.10 -2.11
CA PRO A 162 -0.01 13.64 -1.14
C PRO A 162 -1.44 13.13 -1.35
N ILE A 163 -1.91 13.07 -2.60
CA ILE A 163 -3.26 12.54 -2.92
C ILE A 163 -3.35 11.07 -2.52
N VAL A 164 -2.34 10.27 -2.83
CA VAL A 164 -2.26 8.85 -2.53
C VAL A 164 -2.30 8.58 -1.03
N ASN A 165 -1.63 9.39 -0.21
CA ASN A 165 -1.74 9.33 1.25
C ASN A 165 -3.21 9.48 1.72
N PHE A 166 -3.96 10.44 1.16
CA PHE A 166 -5.38 10.60 1.46
C PHE A 166 -6.22 9.40 0.98
N LEU A 167 -5.86 8.77 -0.15
CA LEU A 167 -6.53 7.56 -0.62
C LEU A 167 -6.33 6.40 0.36
N GLY A 168 -5.16 6.27 0.99
CA GLY A 168 -4.92 5.28 2.05
C GLY A 168 -5.93 5.41 3.20
N ILE A 169 -6.20 6.64 3.63
CA ILE A 169 -7.23 6.94 4.64
C ILE A 169 -8.64 6.67 4.09
N ALA A 170 -8.93 7.06 2.85
CA ALA A 170 -10.22 6.81 2.21
C ALA A 170 -10.52 5.31 2.08
N ALA A 171 -9.49 4.46 1.95
CA ALA A 171 -9.63 3.00 1.90
C ALA A 171 -10.28 2.47 3.18
N LEU A 172 -9.86 2.95 4.36
CA LEU A 172 -10.47 2.60 5.65
C LEU A 172 -11.97 2.88 5.63
N PHE A 173 -12.37 4.09 5.25
CA PHE A 173 -13.79 4.47 5.21
C PHE A 173 -14.57 3.64 4.19
N ALA A 174 -13.98 3.35 3.03
CA ALA A 174 -14.61 2.53 2.00
C ALA A 174 -14.91 1.11 2.51
N GLN A 175 -13.98 0.49 3.24
CA GLN A 175 -14.17 -0.86 3.79
C GLN A 175 -15.07 -0.85 5.03
N ALA A 176 -14.90 0.12 5.94
CA ALA A 176 -15.71 0.26 7.14
C ALA A 176 -17.19 0.44 6.81
N ARG A 177 -17.52 1.21 5.76
CA ARG A 177 -18.90 1.37 5.28
C ARG A 177 -19.52 0.05 4.84
N ILE A 178 -18.80 -0.77 4.07
CA ILE A 178 -19.28 -2.11 3.68
C ILE A 178 -19.48 -2.97 4.93
N LEU A 179 -18.50 -2.97 5.83
CA LEU A 179 -18.57 -3.78 7.04
C LEU A 179 -19.73 -3.39 7.94
N MET A 180 -19.97 -2.09 8.16
CA MET A 180 -21.07 -1.58 8.98
C MET A 180 -22.44 -1.75 8.32
N GLY A 181 -22.54 -1.62 6.99
CA GLY A 181 -23.80 -1.72 6.24
C GLY A 181 -24.32 -3.14 6.03
N ARG A 182 -23.55 -4.19 6.38
CA ARG A 182 -24.02 -5.59 6.29
C ARG A 182 -25.12 -5.87 7.31
N THR A 183 -26.08 -6.70 6.94
CA THR A 183 -27.14 -7.16 7.85
C THR A 183 -26.53 -7.95 9.02
N PRO A 184 -27.04 -7.78 10.25
CA PRO A 184 -26.68 -8.63 11.38
C PRO A 184 -26.83 -10.12 11.01
N GLY A 185 -25.89 -10.97 11.43
CA GLY A 185 -25.87 -12.40 11.10
C GLY A 185 -25.28 -12.79 9.73
N SER A 186 -25.03 -11.86 8.80
CA SER A 186 -24.53 -12.18 7.43
C SER A 186 -23.02 -12.48 7.31
N GLY A 187 -22.33 -12.69 8.44
CA GLY A 187 -20.87 -12.90 8.53
C GLY A 187 -20.01 -11.79 7.91
N LEU A 188 -18.69 -11.96 7.92
CA LEU A 188 -17.71 -11.02 7.35
C LEU A 188 -17.52 -11.14 5.81
N GLY A 189 -18.22 -12.08 5.17
CA GLY A 189 -18.00 -12.38 3.75
C GLY A 189 -16.57 -12.88 3.49
N ALA A 190 -15.90 -12.32 2.48
CA ALA A 190 -14.54 -12.65 2.08
C ALA A 190 -13.45 -11.86 2.82
N LEU A 191 -13.79 -11.09 3.87
CA LEU A 191 -12.80 -10.35 4.66
C LEU A 191 -12.13 -11.29 5.69
N SER A 192 -10.80 -11.39 5.65
CA SER A 192 -10.02 -12.26 6.53
C SER A 192 -9.57 -11.52 7.79
N LEU A 193 -10.06 -11.91 8.98
CA LEU A 193 -9.59 -11.38 10.26
C LEU A 193 -8.09 -11.61 10.47
N VAL A 194 -7.62 -12.81 10.14
CA VAL A 194 -6.20 -13.17 10.21
C VAL A 194 -5.38 -12.33 9.22
N GLY A 195 -5.93 -12.06 8.03
CA GLY A 195 -5.33 -11.16 7.04
C GLY A 195 -5.17 -9.74 7.59
N LEU A 196 -6.26 -9.16 8.11
CA LEU A 196 -6.23 -7.83 8.74
C LEU A 196 -5.19 -7.75 9.87
N ALA A 197 -5.15 -8.75 10.76
CA ALA A 197 -4.23 -8.78 11.89
C ALA A 197 -2.76 -8.90 11.43
N THR A 198 -2.46 -9.83 10.52
CA THR A 198 -1.10 -10.05 10.04
C THR A 198 -0.60 -8.88 9.19
N GLN A 199 -1.44 -8.30 8.34
CA GLN A 199 -1.13 -7.07 7.60
C GLN A 199 -0.93 -5.89 8.55
N GLY A 200 -1.84 -5.66 9.50
CA GLY A 200 -1.73 -4.60 10.49
C GLY A 200 -0.42 -4.67 11.27
N ALA A 201 -0.09 -5.83 11.83
CA ALA A 201 1.15 -6.04 12.59
C ALA A 201 2.41 -5.87 11.72
N THR A 202 2.43 -6.44 10.52
CA THR A 202 3.59 -6.38 9.62
C THR A 202 3.88 -4.95 9.18
N PHE A 203 2.85 -4.21 8.77
CA PHE A 203 3.03 -2.83 8.30
C PHE A 203 3.25 -1.85 9.45
N ALA A 204 2.73 -2.12 10.65
CA ALA A 204 3.07 -1.36 11.86
C ALA A 204 4.55 -1.51 12.23
N LEU A 205 5.13 -2.70 12.05
CA LEU A 205 6.56 -2.94 12.23
C LEU A 205 7.39 -2.25 11.15
N LEU A 206 6.96 -2.33 9.88
CA LEU A 206 7.67 -1.72 8.75
C LEU A 206 7.69 -0.20 8.77
N ALA A 207 6.60 0.45 9.22
CA ALA A 207 6.47 1.90 9.23
C ALA A 207 7.65 2.64 9.89
N PRO A 208 8.03 2.38 11.15
CA PRO A 208 9.20 3.01 11.74
C PRO A 208 10.50 2.53 11.10
N LEU A 209 10.57 1.27 10.63
CA LEU A 209 11.80 0.73 10.04
C LEU A 209 12.19 1.42 8.73
N TRP A 210 11.23 2.02 8.01
CA TRP A 210 11.52 2.83 6.82
C TRP A 210 12.41 4.05 7.11
N LEU A 211 12.42 4.57 8.34
CA LEU A 211 13.30 5.67 8.74
C LEU A 211 14.79 5.35 8.59
N TRP A 212 15.17 4.07 8.63
CA TRP A 212 16.55 3.59 8.51
C TRP A 212 16.84 2.87 7.19
N ARG A 213 15.86 2.79 6.29
CA ARG A 213 15.97 2.08 5.01
C ARG A 213 16.13 3.00 3.81
N LEU A 214 15.67 4.24 3.92
CA LEU A 214 15.74 5.24 2.84
C LEU A 214 16.84 6.24 3.15
N TRP A 215 17.57 6.63 2.10
CA TRP A 215 18.60 7.64 2.22
C TRP A 215 18.00 9.05 2.23
N PHE A 216 18.44 9.88 3.17
CA PHE A 216 18.10 11.29 3.24
C PHE A 216 19.30 12.10 3.74
N SER A 217 19.69 13.10 2.96
CA SER A 217 20.86 13.95 3.23
C SER A 217 20.59 14.95 4.35
N TRP A 218 20.49 14.47 5.60
CA TRP A 218 20.27 15.29 6.79
C TRP A 218 21.25 16.48 6.91
N ASN A 219 22.46 16.32 6.40
CA ASN A 219 23.53 17.33 6.44
C ASN A 219 23.35 18.49 5.44
N GLN A 220 22.47 18.35 4.45
CA GLN A 220 22.19 19.38 3.44
C GLN A 220 21.05 20.33 3.86
N ILE A 221 20.47 20.09 5.03
CA ILE A 221 19.36 20.88 5.55
C ILE A 221 19.97 22.07 6.31
N PRO A 222 19.53 23.31 6.05
CA PRO A 222 20.05 24.48 6.74
C PRO A 222 19.92 24.31 8.25
N ASN A 223 20.92 24.77 9.03
CA ASN A 223 21.12 24.63 10.49
C ASN A 223 19.88 24.86 11.38
N GLN A 224 18.88 24.01 11.23
CA GLN A 224 17.63 23.97 11.97
C GLN A 224 17.56 22.59 12.58
N GLY A 225 17.13 22.48 13.85
CA GLY A 225 16.99 21.19 14.51
C GLY A 225 16.09 20.24 13.72
N TRP A 226 16.35 18.93 13.80
CA TRP A 226 15.61 17.89 13.06
C TRP A 226 14.09 17.88 13.29
N LEU A 227 13.62 18.49 14.38
CA LEU A 227 12.20 18.67 14.72
C LEU A 227 11.55 19.93 14.12
N HIS A 228 12.31 20.75 13.40
CA HIS A 228 11.76 21.95 12.80
C HIS A 228 10.77 21.60 11.68
N TRP A 229 9.61 22.26 11.64
CA TRP A 229 8.50 21.88 10.75
C TRP A 229 8.87 21.88 9.26
N GLN A 230 9.77 22.78 8.84
CA GLN A 230 10.25 22.84 7.46
C GLN A 230 11.10 21.60 7.12
N VAL A 231 11.93 21.17 8.07
CA VAL A 231 12.79 19.99 7.94
C VAL A 231 11.95 18.74 7.87
N LEU A 232 10.98 18.60 8.78
CA LEU A 232 10.01 17.50 8.77
C LEU A 232 9.16 17.49 7.49
N GLY A 233 8.75 18.66 7.00
CA GLY A 233 7.99 18.79 5.75
C GLY A 233 8.81 18.45 4.51
N GLN A 234 10.10 18.77 4.48
CA GLN A 234 11.01 18.34 3.41
C GLN A 234 11.27 16.85 3.48
N TRP A 235 11.59 16.33 4.67
CA TRP A 235 11.79 14.90 4.89
C TRP A 235 10.55 14.10 4.46
N PHE A 236 9.35 14.51 4.90
CA PHE A 236 8.08 13.87 4.53
C PHE A 236 7.89 13.83 3.01
N ARG A 237 8.04 14.97 2.34
CA ARG A 237 7.88 15.06 0.88
C ARG A 237 8.86 14.16 0.14
N MET A 238 10.11 14.09 0.59
CA MET A 238 11.14 13.42 -0.16
C MET A 238 11.20 11.91 0.09
N VAL A 239 11.04 11.46 1.34
CA VAL A 239 11.17 10.03 1.70
C VAL A 239 10.19 9.58 2.79
N GLY A 240 9.77 10.48 3.67
CA GLY A 240 9.01 10.14 4.87
C GLY A 240 7.58 9.67 4.59
N PHE A 241 7.02 10.01 3.44
CA PHE A 241 5.71 9.53 3.01
C PHE A 241 5.62 8.00 3.02
N VAL A 242 6.69 7.26 2.73
CA VAL A 242 6.68 5.79 2.74
C VAL A 242 6.36 5.24 4.12
N ALA A 243 7.00 5.80 5.16
CA ALA A 243 6.74 5.43 6.54
C ALA A 243 5.29 5.76 6.94
N VAL A 244 4.79 6.91 6.48
CA VAL A 244 3.42 7.37 6.75
C VAL A 244 2.40 6.48 6.04
N ASP A 245 2.57 6.14 4.77
CA ASP A 245 1.67 5.24 4.03
C ASP A 245 1.55 3.88 4.72
N TYR A 246 2.68 3.34 5.21
CA TYR A 246 2.69 2.08 5.94
C TYR A 246 2.02 2.20 7.31
N ALA A 247 2.20 3.32 8.02
CA ALA A 247 1.53 3.59 9.28
C ALA A 247 0.02 3.76 9.11
N VAL A 248 -0.41 4.51 8.09
CA VAL A 248 -1.81 4.71 7.71
C VAL A 248 -2.45 3.37 7.36
N PHE A 249 -1.78 2.56 6.55
CA PHE A 249 -2.24 1.23 6.19
C PHE A 249 -2.39 0.34 7.43
N ALA A 250 -1.38 0.27 8.29
CA ALA A 250 -1.43 -0.50 9.52
C ALA A 250 -2.55 -0.06 10.48
N GLY A 251 -2.73 1.25 10.63
CA GLY A 251 -3.83 1.84 11.39
C GLY A 251 -5.19 1.47 10.81
N ALA A 252 -5.34 1.55 9.48
CA ALA A 252 -6.57 1.13 8.80
C ALA A 252 -6.87 -0.35 9.05
N GLN A 253 -5.89 -1.25 8.90
CA GLN A 253 -6.07 -2.67 9.18
C GLN A 253 -6.50 -2.93 10.63
N SER A 254 -5.89 -2.21 11.58
CA SER A 254 -6.18 -2.35 13.02
C SER A 254 -7.61 -1.90 13.35
N VAL A 255 -8.05 -0.78 12.78
CA VAL A 255 -9.43 -0.29 12.95
C VAL A 255 -10.43 -1.25 12.31
N LEU A 256 -10.16 -1.75 11.10
CA LEU A 256 -11.02 -2.71 10.42
C LEU A 256 -11.12 -4.02 11.20
N LEU A 257 -10.00 -4.50 11.75
CA LEU A 257 -9.97 -5.70 12.59
C LEU A 257 -10.85 -5.52 13.82
N PHE A 258 -10.73 -4.38 14.50
CA PHE A 258 -11.54 -4.07 15.67
C PHE A 258 -13.04 -4.04 15.36
N ILE A 259 -13.44 -3.39 14.25
CA ILE A 259 -14.85 -3.36 13.81
C ILE A 259 -15.33 -4.78 13.49
N ALA A 260 -14.51 -5.58 12.79
CA ALA A 260 -14.87 -6.91 12.36
C ALA A 260 -15.02 -7.89 13.55
N VAL A 261 -14.11 -7.86 14.51
CA VAL A 261 -14.18 -8.66 15.75
C VAL A 261 -15.42 -8.30 16.56
N ARG A 262 -15.71 -7.01 16.74
CA ARG A 262 -16.92 -6.57 17.47
C ARG A 262 -18.20 -7.11 16.84
N ARG A 263 -18.27 -7.17 15.50
CA ARG A 263 -19.43 -7.71 14.79
C ARG A 263 -19.56 -9.22 14.95
N GLU A 264 -18.46 -9.97 14.85
CA GLU A 264 -18.48 -11.42 15.05
C GLU A 264 -18.90 -11.79 16.48
N LEU A 265 -18.42 -11.04 17.48
CA LEU A 265 -18.84 -11.21 18.87
C LEU A 265 -20.34 -10.94 19.05
N HIS A 266 -20.85 -9.84 18.47
CA HIS A 266 -22.27 -9.51 18.53
C HIS A 266 -23.14 -10.58 17.84
N ASN A 267 -22.74 -11.05 16.66
CA ASN A 267 -23.47 -12.10 15.94
C ASN A 267 -23.48 -13.43 16.72
N SER A 268 -22.36 -13.78 17.36
CA SER A 268 -22.26 -14.99 18.18
C SER A 268 -23.16 -14.91 19.41
N GLY A 269 -23.22 -13.75 20.07
CA GLY A 269 -24.11 -13.51 21.20
C GLY A 269 -25.59 -13.54 20.83
N ALA A 270 -25.96 -12.97 19.67
CA ALA A 270 -27.33 -13.01 19.16
C ALA A 270 -27.77 -14.45 18.83
N SER A 271 -26.90 -15.23 18.17
CA SER A 271 -27.18 -16.64 17.86
C SER A 271 -27.34 -17.50 19.11
N ALA A 272 -26.56 -17.24 20.17
CA ALA A 272 -26.70 -17.96 21.44
C ALA A 272 -28.04 -17.63 22.15
N GLY A 273 -28.51 -16.39 22.05
CA GLY A 273 -29.79 -15.95 22.60
C GLY A 273 -31.02 -16.57 21.90
N GLU A 274 -30.95 -16.76 20.58
CA GLU A 274 -32.03 -17.41 19.80
C GLU A 274 -32.15 -18.93 20.07
N THR A 275 -31.10 -19.57 20.58
CA THR A 275 -31.11 -21.00 20.94
C THR A 275 -31.49 -21.27 22.40
N ALA A 276 -31.76 -20.25 23.21
CA ALA A 276 -32.17 -20.43 24.59
C ALA A 276 -33.61 -20.98 24.63
N PRO A 277 -33.90 -22.04 25.42
CA PRO A 277 -35.25 -22.59 25.53
C PRO A 277 -36.17 -21.49 26.07
N LEU A 278 -37.24 -21.20 25.33
CA LEU A 278 -38.33 -20.36 25.82
C LEU A 278 -38.85 -21.00 27.11
N LEU A 279 -38.65 -20.33 28.24
CA LEU A 279 -39.26 -20.73 29.51
C LEU A 279 -40.78 -20.63 29.31
N GLY A 280 -41.39 -21.77 29.01
CA GLY A 280 -42.83 -21.92 28.93
C GLY A 280 -43.44 -21.71 30.31
N ASN A 281 -44.23 -20.64 30.42
CA ASN A 281 -45.21 -20.49 31.49
C ASN A 281 -46.58 -20.91 30.97
#